data_AF-A0A5S5BYZ2-F1
#
_entry.id   AF-A0A5S5BYZ2-F1
#
_cell.length_a   1.000
_cell.length_b   1.000
_cell.length_c   1.000
_cell.angle_alpha   90.00
_cell.angle_beta   90.00
_cell.angle_gamma   90.00
#
_symmetry.space_group_name_H-M   'P 1'
#
loop_
_entity.id
_entity.type
_entity.pdbx_description
1 polymer ?
#
loop_
_entity_poly.entity_id
_entity_poly.type
_entity_poly.pdbx_seq_one_letter_code
_entity_poly.pdbx_strand_id
1 'polypeptide(L)'
;MRGLTIGNNKPRLTVCAITIAIALIAVEASVPYVSAFAAVQPGTSAAMSITVVKSGAKLALPAPPYALRDTVMVPMKAVLDASGAASVLDRGQITVTLGMRVLKAALNDKRVQVGGQTVLLKEAPTLAKGRLFVPSQLIALALNEPVVYDAKLKQLRIGYTPQELAAMQKDLFLAAMRGDAAAIERLLKRGIDPNAKNKYYGDSTPLDKAIASGGLAAVNMLVAHGASVKLVSARTGHDLVMKQDAAMLSWLLENGFDPNAKDREGATLLELASGVIGVSQNGGASRNQYPLPAMVEALLKHGADPRNDESLYKAVQAQSYPIVQQLLRAGADPHRANRFGDTPIRLAESKGLSKWLLAQETEPLVPFIAFLGAKGRFVEDGTAYIRSAGGEYRPFQWTGHSAYFDLPDGSYTLMGIGTYSWAGIMQQPFVVKDGHADLEQVYVPATNVTGSLTFADGAIGATGFLHVYGSDGNYLLTVPVHEGVFRLYAPEGTYSFREYYADGRVYKAEGRFDADSSMTVDAAAKVLNEDPFAQ
;
A
#
# COMPACT_ATOMS: atom_id res chain seq x y z
N MET A 1 41.55 -28.78 40.48
CA MET A 1 42.64 -27.78 40.31
C MET A 1 42.00 -26.43 40.01
N ARG A 2 42.25 -25.45 40.91
CA ARG A 2 42.29 -23.97 40.77
C ARG A 2 41.44 -23.31 39.65
N GLY A 3 40.54 -22.35 39.86
CA GLY A 3 40.36 -21.38 40.96
C GLY A 3 40.97 -20.02 40.59
N LEU A 4 40.14 -18.98 40.38
CA LEU A 4 40.50 -17.56 40.53
C LEU A 4 39.25 -16.65 40.61
N THR A 5 39.10 -16.05 41.79
CA THR A 5 38.16 -14.98 42.20
C THR A 5 38.97 -13.74 42.56
N ILE A 6 38.55 -12.54 42.15
CA ILE A 6 38.89 -11.22 42.75
C ILE A 6 37.73 -10.28 42.35
N GLY A 7 37.13 -9.41 43.16
CA GLY A 7 37.32 -8.99 44.55
C GLY A 7 36.64 -7.63 44.74
N ASN A 8 35.72 -7.53 45.69
CA ASN A 8 35.09 -6.30 46.18
C ASN A 8 36.14 -5.34 46.77
N ASN A 9 35.96 -4.03 46.59
CA ASN A 9 36.56 -3.04 47.50
C ASN A 9 35.73 -1.75 47.60
N LYS A 10 35.13 -1.53 48.78
CA LYS A 10 34.80 -0.21 49.33
C LYS A 10 36.00 0.28 50.14
N PRO A 11 36.13 1.59 50.37
CA PRO A 11 36.65 2.07 51.64
C PRO A 11 35.65 2.97 52.38
N ARG A 12 35.61 2.76 53.70
CA ARG A 12 35.18 3.68 54.76
C ARG A 12 36.43 4.32 55.39
N LEU A 13 36.18 5.30 56.26
CA LEU A 13 37.06 6.02 57.22
C LEU A 13 37.57 7.38 56.72
N THR A 14 37.75 8.42 57.53
CA THR A 14 37.30 8.84 58.87
C THR A 14 37.72 10.32 59.00
N VAL A 15 36.94 11.05 59.79
CA VAL A 15 37.14 12.41 60.34
C VAL A 15 38.59 12.87 60.53
N CYS A 16 38.87 14.14 60.17
CA CYS A 16 39.84 14.96 60.90
C CYS A 16 39.42 16.44 60.84
N ALA A 17 39.23 17.03 62.03
CA ALA A 17 38.98 18.45 62.24
C ALA A 17 40.31 19.21 62.19
N ILE A 18 40.35 20.36 61.52
CA ILE A 18 41.37 21.39 61.77
C ILE A 18 40.66 22.74 61.90
N THR A 19 40.75 23.26 63.11
CA THR A 19 40.38 24.58 63.58
C THR A 19 41.43 25.60 63.15
N ILE A 20 41.04 26.74 62.56
CA ILE A 20 41.78 28.00 62.70
C ILE A 20 40.77 29.13 62.92
N ALA A 21 40.94 29.80 64.05
CA ALA A 21 40.16 30.94 64.54
C ALA A 21 40.96 32.24 64.34
N ILE A 22 40.31 33.32 63.92
CA ILE A 22 40.69 34.73 64.13
C ILE A 22 39.35 35.51 64.23
N ALA A 23 38.79 35.73 65.42
CA ALA A 23 38.93 36.91 66.30
C ALA A 23 38.44 38.23 65.64
N LEU A 24 37.15 38.60 65.74
CA LEU A 24 36.44 39.40 66.78
C LEU A 24 36.90 40.86 66.94
N ILE A 25 35.94 41.79 66.83
CA ILE A 25 35.59 42.93 67.72
C ILE A 25 34.77 43.95 66.89
N ALA A 26 33.68 44.61 67.32
CA ALA A 26 32.66 44.41 68.36
C ALA A 26 31.64 45.58 68.26
N VAL A 27 30.51 45.44 68.97
CA VAL A 27 29.63 46.50 69.53
C VAL A 27 28.63 47.14 68.52
N GLU A 28 27.31 47.24 68.73
CA GLU A 28 26.50 47.49 69.95
C GLU A 28 25.01 47.12 69.80
N ALA A 29 24.37 46.78 70.94
CA ALA A 29 22.99 47.09 71.38
C ALA A 29 21.76 46.68 70.51
N SER A 30 20.96 45.65 70.86
CA SER A 30 19.93 45.55 71.92
C SER A 30 18.47 45.78 71.42
N VAL A 31 17.65 44.70 71.53
CA VAL A 31 16.17 44.48 71.67
C VAL A 31 15.26 45.73 71.86
N PRO A 32 13.90 45.70 71.67
CA PRO A 32 12.96 44.61 71.32
C PRO A 32 11.77 45.01 70.36
N TYR A 33 10.77 44.14 70.25
CA TYR A 33 9.34 44.37 69.91
C TYR A 33 8.73 43.98 68.55
N VAL A 34 7.59 43.31 68.72
CA VAL A 34 6.52 42.89 67.80
C VAL A 34 5.89 44.07 67.05
N SER A 35 5.57 43.91 65.76
CA SER A 35 4.25 44.17 65.16
C SER A 35 4.28 44.20 63.63
N ALA A 36 3.14 43.81 63.05
CA ALA A 36 2.84 43.64 61.64
C ALA A 36 3.05 44.89 60.78
N PHE A 37 3.51 44.71 59.54
CA PHE A 37 3.20 45.51 58.32
C PHE A 37 3.86 44.75 57.15
N ALA A 38 3.35 44.64 55.93
CA ALA A 38 2.13 45.12 55.30
C ALA A 38 1.87 44.17 54.13
N ALA A 39 0.60 43.86 53.87
CA ALA A 39 0.21 43.37 52.55
C ALA A 39 0.61 44.42 51.51
N VAL A 40 1.54 44.07 50.62
CA VAL A 40 1.79 44.86 49.42
C VAL A 40 0.51 44.77 48.57
N GLN A 41 -0.32 45.80 48.68
CA GLN A 41 -1.39 46.08 47.74
C GLN A 41 -0.74 46.39 46.38
N PRO A 42 -1.11 45.71 45.29
CA PRO A 42 -0.81 46.22 43.96
C PRO A 42 -1.65 47.48 43.77
N GLY A 43 -0.96 48.62 43.66
CA GLY A 43 -1.56 49.90 43.34
C GLY A 43 -2.43 49.82 42.08
N THR A 44 -3.54 50.53 42.13
CA THR A 44 -4.47 50.79 41.03
C THR A 44 -3.79 51.61 39.93
N SER A 45 -2.98 50.94 39.12
CA SER A 45 -2.86 51.24 37.70
C SER A 45 -3.77 50.25 36.98
N ALA A 46 -4.53 50.68 35.98
CA ALA A 46 -5.28 49.77 35.12
C ALA A 46 -4.28 48.91 34.34
N ALA A 47 -3.74 47.89 35.00
CA ALA A 47 -2.75 46.98 34.45
C ALA A 47 -3.41 46.26 33.28
N MET A 48 -2.98 46.58 32.06
CA MET A 48 -3.45 45.91 30.85
C MET A 48 -3.28 44.40 31.04
N SER A 49 -4.42 43.71 31.17
CA SER A 49 -4.48 42.32 31.62
C SER A 49 -3.97 41.36 30.56
N ILE A 50 -3.07 40.45 30.92
CA ILE A 50 -2.64 39.36 30.04
C ILE A 50 -3.86 38.54 29.63
N THR A 51 -4.06 38.37 28.33
CA THR A 51 -5.17 37.58 27.80
C THR A 51 -4.71 36.15 27.56
N VAL A 52 -5.52 35.14 27.94
CA VAL A 52 -5.24 33.73 27.60
C VAL A 52 -6.14 33.31 26.45
N VAL A 53 -5.55 32.72 25.41
CA VAL A 53 -6.25 32.25 24.22
C VAL A 53 -5.98 30.77 23.99
N LYS A 54 -7.03 30.01 23.70
CA LYS A 54 -6.94 28.60 23.28
C LYS A 54 -7.80 28.41 22.04
N SER A 55 -7.26 27.74 21.02
CA SER A 55 -7.96 27.49 19.75
C SER A 55 -8.57 28.75 19.11
N GLY A 56 -7.88 29.89 19.24
CA GLY A 56 -8.35 31.19 18.72
C GLY A 56 -9.38 31.92 19.60
N ALA A 57 -9.91 31.29 20.66
CA ALA A 57 -10.88 31.89 21.56
C ALA A 57 -10.25 32.39 22.86
N LYS A 58 -10.67 33.57 23.33
CA LYS A 58 -10.27 34.13 24.63
C LYS A 58 -10.94 33.33 25.76
N LEU A 59 -10.14 32.87 26.72
CA LEU A 59 -10.66 32.19 27.91
C LEU A 59 -11.18 33.21 28.93
N ALA A 60 -12.38 32.94 29.46
CA ALA A 60 -12.92 33.67 30.60
C ALA A 60 -12.23 33.17 31.87
N LEU A 61 -11.43 34.04 32.50
CA LEU A 61 -10.67 33.68 33.69
C LEU A 61 -11.25 34.37 34.94
N PRO A 62 -11.29 33.66 36.08
CA PRO A 62 -11.83 34.23 37.32
C PRO A 62 -10.90 35.32 37.91
N ALA A 63 -9.64 35.35 37.49
CA ALA A 63 -8.64 36.33 37.88
C ALA A 63 -7.72 36.65 36.69
N PRO A 64 -7.16 37.87 36.59
CA PRO A 64 -6.19 38.18 35.56
C PRO A 64 -4.90 37.40 35.79
N PRO A 65 -4.32 36.77 34.74
CA PRO A 65 -2.94 36.30 34.78
C PRO A 65 -1.98 37.48 35.01
N TYR A 66 -0.81 37.17 35.56
CA TYR A 66 0.23 38.17 35.79
C TYR A 66 1.61 37.63 35.41
N ALA A 67 2.50 38.52 34.99
CA ALA A 67 3.90 38.17 34.79
C ALA A 67 4.62 38.19 36.14
N LEU A 68 5.39 37.13 36.40
CA LEU A 68 6.31 37.01 37.52
C LEU A 68 7.68 36.68 36.94
N ARG A 69 8.58 37.67 36.93
CA ARG A 69 9.85 37.61 36.19
C ARG A 69 9.59 37.22 34.72
N ASP A 70 10.25 36.18 34.22
CA ASP A 70 10.11 35.68 32.84
C ASP A 70 9.01 34.61 32.67
N THR A 71 8.08 34.50 33.63
CA THR A 71 7.02 33.49 33.62
C THR A 71 5.65 34.14 33.77
N VAL A 72 4.66 33.64 33.02
CA VAL A 72 3.27 34.04 33.21
C VAL A 72 2.61 33.09 34.20
N MET A 73 2.07 33.65 35.28
CA MET A 73 1.29 32.94 36.29
C MET A 73 -0.19 32.99 35.90
N VAL A 74 -0.83 31.83 35.77
CA VAL A 74 -2.22 31.70 35.33
C VAL A 74 -3.11 31.02 36.36
N PRO A 75 -4.40 31.37 36.47
CA PRO A 75 -5.36 30.64 37.30
C PRO A 75 -5.52 29.21 36.78
N MET A 76 -5.01 28.23 37.52
CA MET A 76 -4.86 26.86 37.02
C MET A 76 -6.19 26.23 36.62
N LYS A 77 -7.16 26.24 37.54
CA LYS A 77 -8.42 25.52 37.39
C LYS A 77 -9.18 25.93 36.12
N ALA A 78 -9.33 27.24 35.88
CA ALA A 78 -10.08 27.74 34.72
C ALA A 78 -9.42 27.36 33.38
N VAL A 79 -8.08 27.37 33.32
CA VAL A 79 -7.34 26.99 32.11
C VAL A 79 -7.42 25.50 31.82
N LEU A 80 -7.29 24.67 32.87
CA LEU A 80 -7.36 23.22 32.75
C LEU A 80 -8.78 22.72 32.49
N ASP A 81 -9.78 23.28 33.17
CA ASP A 81 -11.21 22.96 32.94
C ASP A 81 -11.60 23.29 31.48
N ALA A 82 -11.17 24.44 30.95
CA ALA A 82 -11.36 24.80 29.55
C ALA A 82 -10.62 23.90 28.54
N SER A 83 -9.69 23.08 29.03
CA SER A 83 -8.93 22.11 28.24
C SER A 83 -9.34 20.66 28.53
N GLY A 84 -10.41 20.44 29.31
CA GLY A 84 -10.88 19.10 29.69
C GLY A 84 -9.95 18.33 30.64
N ALA A 85 -8.98 19.00 31.27
CA ALA A 85 -8.06 18.39 32.21
C ALA A 85 -8.60 18.51 33.64
N ALA A 86 -8.78 17.38 34.32
CA ALA A 86 -9.20 17.38 35.72
C ALA A 86 -8.03 17.79 36.61
N SER A 87 -8.30 18.59 37.65
CA SER A 87 -7.28 19.00 38.60
C SER A 87 -7.79 19.05 40.04
N VAL A 88 -6.92 18.64 40.96
CA VAL A 88 -7.19 18.58 42.40
C VAL A 88 -6.03 19.22 43.15
N LEU A 89 -6.36 20.06 44.14
CA LEU A 89 -5.42 20.56 45.14
C LEU A 89 -5.83 19.96 46.50
N ASP A 90 -5.01 19.07 47.05
CA ASP A 90 -5.23 18.46 48.36
C ASP A 90 -3.98 18.61 49.23
N ARG A 91 -4.12 19.20 50.42
CA ARG A 91 -3.01 19.43 51.38
C ARG A 91 -1.72 19.99 50.74
N GLY A 92 -1.86 20.88 49.76
CA GLY A 92 -0.75 21.50 49.04
C GLY A 92 -0.14 20.67 47.90
N GLN A 93 -0.63 19.45 47.65
CA GLN A 93 -0.32 18.64 46.47
C GLN A 93 -1.31 18.95 45.34
N ILE A 94 -0.77 19.19 44.16
CA ILE A 94 -1.49 19.47 42.93
C ILE A 94 -1.41 18.21 42.07
N THR A 95 -2.56 17.64 41.73
CA THR A 95 -2.65 16.54 40.78
C THR A 95 -3.46 16.99 39.57
N VAL A 96 -2.91 16.83 38.38
CA VAL A 96 -3.60 17.09 37.11
C VAL A 96 -3.70 15.79 36.32
N THR A 97 -4.89 15.49 35.81
CA THR A 97 -5.18 14.28 35.04
C THR A 97 -5.76 14.66 33.67
N LEU A 98 -5.14 14.16 32.60
CA LEU A 98 -5.62 14.31 31.22
C LEU A 98 -5.48 12.96 30.49
N GLY A 99 -6.60 12.29 30.24
CA GLY A 99 -6.59 10.91 29.77
C GLY A 99 -5.82 10.00 30.73
N MET A 100 -4.83 9.26 30.24
CA MET A 100 -3.95 8.41 31.05
C MET A 100 -2.77 9.15 31.70
N ARG A 101 -2.58 10.46 31.42
CA ARG A 101 -1.44 11.22 31.93
C ARG A 101 -1.77 11.81 33.29
N VAL A 102 -0.88 11.59 34.25
CA VAL A 102 -0.93 12.20 35.59
C VAL A 102 0.30 13.07 35.80
N LEU A 103 0.07 14.32 36.16
CA LEU A 103 1.08 15.28 36.60
C LEU A 103 0.89 15.54 38.08
N LYS A 104 1.98 15.50 38.86
CA LYS A 104 1.99 15.83 40.28
C LYS A 104 2.95 16.98 40.56
N ALA A 105 2.49 18.00 41.24
CA ALA A 105 3.27 19.16 41.67
C ALA A 105 2.90 19.52 43.11
N ALA A 106 3.64 20.43 43.74
CA ALA A 106 3.30 20.92 45.08
C ALA A 106 3.33 22.46 45.12
N LEU A 107 2.53 23.03 46.01
CA LEU A 107 2.61 24.44 46.34
C LEU A 107 4.01 24.80 46.80
N ASN A 108 4.53 25.92 46.30
CA ASN A 108 5.85 26.47 46.64
C ASN A 108 7.04 25.54 46.32
N ASP A 109 6.83 24.46 45.55
CA ASP A 109 7.89 23.60 45.02
C ASP A 109 8.00 23.77 43.51
N LYS A 110 9.23 23.90 43.01
CA LYS A 110 9.50 23.99 41.57
C LYS A 110 9.59 22.62 40.90
N ARG A 111 9.63 21.53 41.67
CA ARG A 111 9.72 20.16 41.11
C ARG A 111 8.34 19.63 40.77
N VAL A 112 8.22 19.10 39.56
CA VAL A 112 6.99 18.48 39.05
C VAL A 112 7.31 17.08 38.56
N GLN A 113 6.47 16.10 38.91
CA GLN A 113 6.52 14.75 38.37
C GLN A 113 5.57 14.64 37.18
N VAL A 114 6.07 14.23 36.02
CA VAL A 114 5.28 13.93 34.82
C VAL A 114 5.73 12.60 34.27
N GLY A 115 4.84 11.60 34.24
CA GLY A 115 5.17 10.27 33.69
C GLY A 115 6.40 9.61 34.34
N GLY A 116 6.65 9.85 35.63
CA GLY A 116 7.80 9.31 36.36
C GLY A 116 9.11 10.11 36.23
N GLN A 117 9.13 11.20 35.46
CA GLN A 117 10.27 12.10 35.36
C GLN A 117 10.05 13.37 36.18
N THR A 118 11.13 13.86 36.80
CA THR A 118 11.13 15.14 37.52
C THR A 118 11.52 16.28 36.59
N VAL A 119 10.66 17.28 36.45
CA VAL A 119 10.89 18.51 35.68
C VAL A 119 10.96 19.69 36.64
N LEU A 120 11.94 20.58 36.45
CA LEU A 120 12.08 21.81 37.22
C LEU A 120 11.34 22.97 36.52
N LEU A 121 10.42 23.59 37.25
CA LEU A 121 9.71 24.79 36.82
C LEU A 121 10.55 26.05 37.02
N LYS A 122 10.34 27.06 36.18
CA LYS A 122 10.92 28.40 36.38
C LYS A 122 10.42 29.04 37.68
N GLU A 123 9.13 28.92 37.96
CA GLU A 123 8.49 29.42 39.18
C GLU A 123 7.61 28.35 39.83
N ALA A 124 7.41 28.45 41.14
CA ALA A 124 6.59 27.50 41.88
C ALA A 124 5.09 27.84 41.75
N PRO A 125 4.19 26.84 41.82
CA PRO A 125 2.76 27.07 42.04
C PRO A 125 2.53 27.83 43.35
N THR A 126 1.70 28.87 43.34
CA THR A 126 1.42 29.70 44.52
C THR A 126 -0.07 29.95 44.70
N LEU A 127 -0.47 30.22 45.95
CA LEU A 127 -1.81 30.72 46.25
C LEU A 127 -1.77 32.24 46.31
N ALA A 128 -2.62 32.89 45.51
CA ALA A 128 -2.82 34.33 45.56
C ALA A 128 -4.34 34.62 45.61
N LYS A 129 -4.76 35.38 46.64
CA LYS A 129 -6.17 35.74 46.87
C LYS A 129 -7.12 34.53 46.83
N GLY A 130 -6.72 33.44 47.50
CA GLY A 130 -7.51 32.20 47.58
C GLY A 130 -7.57 31.36 46.30
N ARG A 131 -6.77 31.69 45.28
CA ARG A 131 -6.74 30.96 44.00
C ARG A 131 -5.34 30.41 43.72
N LEU A 132 -5.31 29.22 43.13
CA LEU A 132 -4.07 28.58 42.69
C LEU A 132 -3.61 29.18 41.36
N PHE A 133 -2.45 29.83 41.40
CA PHE A 133 -1.73 30.28 40.23
C PHE A 133 -0.55 29.34 39.95
N VAL A 134 -0.44 28.94 38.70
CA VAL A 134 0.65 28.07 38.23
C VAL A 134 1.43 28.76 37.13
N PRO A 135 2.73 28.46 36.98
CA PRO A 135 3.48 28.93 35.82
C PRO A 135 2.91 28.34 34.54
N SER A 136 2.95 29.10 33.44
CA SER A 136 2.54 28.65 32.11
C SER A 136 3.24 27.36 31.67
N GLN A 137 4.47 27.12 32.13
CA GLN A 137 5.20 25.86 31.92
C GLN A 137 4.48 24.65 32.51
N LEU A 138 3.83 24.77 33.67
CA LEU A 138 3.05 23.66 34.26
C LEU A 138 1.82 23.36 33.39
N ILE A 139 1.16 24.39 32.85
CA ILE A 139 0.04 24.19 31.89
C ILE A 139 0.54 23.46 30.63
N ALA A 140 1.69 23.85 30.08
CA ALA A 140 2.27 23.19 28.91
C ALA A 140 2.55 21.70 29.18
N LEU A 141 3.14 21.38 30.34
CA LEU A 141 3.42 20.01 30.76
C LEU A 141 2.14 19.19 31.00
N ALA A 142 1.14 19.81 31.62
CA ALA A 142 -0.14 19.19 31.94
C ALA A 142 -0.93 18.84 30.68
N LEU A 143 -1.01 19.77 29.72
CA LEU A 143 -1.79 19.63 28.50
C LEU A 143 -1.04 18.92 27.38
N ASN A 144 0.29 18.80 27.49
CA ASN A 144 1.16 18.37 26.39
C ASN A 144 1.00 19.25 25.14
N GLU A 145 0.68 20.52 25.34
CA GLU A 145 0.46 21.53 24.32
C GLU A 145 1.50 22.65 24.48
N PRO A 146 1.93 23.30 23.39
CA PRO A 146 2.77 24.48 23.50
C PRO A 146 1.99 25.60 24.20
N VAL A 147 2.66 26.30 25.14
CA VAL A 147 2.13 27.51 25.78
C VAL A 147 3.11 28.64 25.53
N VAL A 148 2.72 29.57 24.66
CA VAL A 148 3.58 30.65 24.16
C VAL A 148 3.02 31.99 24.62
N TYR A 149 3.86 32.79 25.28
CA TYR A 149 3.52 34.16 25.64
C TYR A 149 4.05 35.14 24.61
N ASP A 150 3.16 35.87 23.95
CA ASP A 150 3.52 37.02 23.12
C ASP A 150 3.50 38.29 23.97
N ALA A 151 4.70 38.83 24.22
CA ALA A 151 4.87 40.03 25.05
C ALA A 151 4.39 41.32 24.36
N LYS A 152 4.28 41.34 23.03
CA LYS A 152 3.76 42.49 22.25
C LYS A 152 2.24 42.51 22.32
N LEU A 153 1.60 41.36 22.10
CA LEU A 153 0.14 41.20 22.18
C LEU A 153 -0.38 41.04 23.62
N LYS A 154 0.51 40.89 24.60
CA LYS A 154 0.18 40.53 26.00
C LYS A 154 -0.76 39.32 26.06
N GLN A 155 -0.48 38.33 25.23
CA GLN A 155 -1.35 37.17 25.01
C GLN A 155 -0.60 35.87 25.29
N LEU A 156 -1.16 35.03 26.16
CA LEU A 156 -0.69 33.67 26.39
C LEU A 156 -1.54 32.71 25.54
N ARG A 157 -0.94 32.16 24.49
CA ARG A 157 -1.57 31.17 23.62
C ARG A 157 -1.30 29.76 24.13
N ILE A 158 -2.35 28.95 24.20
CA ILE A 158 -2.30 27.53 24.53
C ILE A 158 -2.69 26.74 23.27
N GLY A 159 -1.86 25.78 22.88
CA GLY A 159 -2.04 24.98 21.67
C GLY A 159 -1.49 25.63 20.41
N TYR A 160 -1.78 25.02 19.26
CA TYR A 160 -1.23 25.38 17.96
C TYR A 160 -2.08 26.43 17.22
N THR A 161 -1.45 27.22 16.33
CA THR A 161 -2.18 28.09 15.39
C THR A 161 -2.80 27.26 14.25
N PRO A 162 -3.83 27.78 13.55
CA PRO A 162 -4.35 27.11 12.35
C PRO A 162 -3.28 26.85 11.29
N GLN A 163 -2.30 27.75 11.15
CA GLN A 163 -1.20 27.61 10.20
C GLN A 163 -0.21 26.51 10.64
N GLU A 164 0.11 26.43 11.93
CA GLU A 164 0.94 25.35 12.50
C GLU A 164 0.26 23.98 12.31
N LEU A 165 -1.05 23.89 12.58
CA LEU A 165 -1.83 22.65 12.37
C LEU A 165 -1.85 22.25 10.89
N ALA A 166 -2.09 23.19 9.97
CA ALA A 166 -2.07 22.92 8.53
C ALA A 166 -0.70 22.45 8.03
N ALA A 167 0.39 23.06 8.52
CA ALA A 167 1.75 22.64 8.21
C ALA A 167 2.03 21.22 8.71
N MET A 168 1.67 20.92 9.96
CA MET A 168 1.87 19.57 10.50
C MET A 168 0.98 18.51 9.82
N GLN A 169 -0.23 18.88 9.39
CA GLN A 169 -1.07 18.00 8.57
C GLN A 169 -0.35 17.67 7.26
N LYS A 170 0.20 18.67 6.57
CA LYS A 170 1.01 18.47 5.36
C LYS A 170 2.21 17.56 5.62
N ASP A 171 2.91 17.75 6.73
CA ASP A 171 4.04 16.89 7.12
C ASP A 171 3.60 15.45 7.39
N LEU A 172 2.40 15.24 7.94
CA LEU A 172 1.83 13.91 8.14
C LEU A 172 1.58 13.20 6.80
N PHE A 173 1.07 13.91 5.80
CA PHE A 173 0.93 13.38 4.43
C PHE A 173 2.29 12.99 3.83
N LEU A 174 3.30 13.84 3.96
CA LEU A 174 4.65 13.56 3.44
C LEU A 174 5.30 12.36 4.15
N ALA A 175 5.13 12.25 5.47
CA ALA A 175 5.60 11.11 6.25
C ALA A 175 4.91 9.81 5.79
N ALA A 176 3.59 9.84 5.60
CA ALA A 176 2.83 8.71 5.09
C ALA A 176 3.26 8.29 3.68
N MET A 177 3.48 9.25 2.78
CA MET A 177 3.99 8.97 1.42
C MET A 177 5.36 8.30 1.42
N ARG A 178 6.19 8.55 2.45
CA ARG A 178 7.51 7.96 2.61
C ARG A 178 7.51 6.66 3.43
N GLY A 179 6.36 6.27 3.99
CA GLY A 179 6.28 5.14 4.92
C GLY A 179 7.00 5.38 6.26
N ASP A 180 7.26 6.64 6.66
CA ASP A 180 8.00 6.97 7.87
C ASP A 180 7.10 6.89 9.13
N ALA A 181 6.96 5.68 9.66
CA ALA A 181 6.16 5.40 10.85
C ALA A 181 6.60 6.23 12.08
N ALA A 182 7.89 6.53 12.22
CA ALA A 182 8.40 7.30 13.36
C ALA A 182 8.00 8.78 13.27
N ALA A 183 8.03 9.37 12.08
CA ALA A 183 7.52 10.72 11.86
C ALA A 183 6.00 10.81 12.07
N ILE A 184 5.25 9.81 11.58
CA ILE A 184 3.80 9.69 11.78
C ILE A 184 3.46 9.68 13.28
N GLU A 185 4.11 8.81 14.06
CA GLU A 185 3.87 8.72 15.51
C GLU A 185 4.12 10.06 16.22
N ARG A 186 5.23 10.73 15.91
CA ARG A 186 5.57 12.04 16.52
C ARG A 186 4.54 13.11 16.18
N LEU A 187 3.99 13.10 14.98
CA LEU A 187 2.99 14.06 14.52
C LEU A 187 1.62 13.78 15.14
N LEU A 188 1.17 12.53 15.16
CA LEU A 188 -0.14 12.16 15.73
C LEU A 188 -0.21 12.36 17.25
N LYS A 189 0.92 12.21 17.97
CA LYS A 189 1.03 12.57 19.40
C LYS A 189 0.75 14.06 19.69
N ARG A 190 0.70 14.92 18.67
CA ARG A 190 0.34 16.35 18.79
C ARG A 190 -1.15 16.63 18.56
N GLY A 191 -1.98 15.60 18.44
CA GLY A 191 -3.43 15.72 18.31
C GLY A 191 -3.89 16.10 16.89
N ILE A 192 -3.07 15.83 15.89
CA ILE A 192 -3.43 16.02 14.48
C ILE A 192 -4.45 14.95 14.10
N ASP A 193 -5.48 15.36 13.35
CA ASP A 193 -6.50 14.44 12.88
C ASP A 193 -5.91 13.46 11.83
N PRO A 194 -5.85 12.15 12.13
CA PRO A 194 -5.33 11.14 11.21
C PRO A 194 -6.22 10.95 9.97
N ASN A 195 -7.46 11.45 9.99
CA ASN A 195 -8.45 11.31 8.93
C ASN A 195 -8.60 12.55 8.04
N ALA A 196 -7.89 13.64 8.35
CA ALA A 196 -8.06 14.88 7.62
C ALA A 196 -7.65 14.70 6.15
N LYS A 197 -8.58 15.00 5.25
CA LYS A 197 -8.36 14.94 3.81
C LYS A 197 -7.56 16.14 3.34
N ASN A 198 -6.72 15.93 2.34
CA ASN A 198 -5.95 17.01 1.73
C ASN A 198 -6.33 17.23 0.27
N LYS A 199 -6.92 18.40 0.00
CA LYS A 199 -7.30 18.85 -1.35
C LYS A 199 -6.11 18.92 -2.31
N TYR A 200 -4.93 19.32 -1.82
CA TYR A 200 -3.71 19.34 -2.64
C TYR A 200 -3.31 17.95 -3.14
N TYR A 201 -3.74 16.88 -2.46
CA TYR A 201 -3.46 15.50 -2.82
C TYR A 201 -4.70 14.74 -3.33
N GLY A 202 -5.72 15.46 -3.80
CA GLY A 202 -6.91 14.87 -4.43
C GLY A 202 -7.87 14.23 -3.43
N ASP A 203 -8.09 14.89 -2.28
CA ASP A 203 -8.98 14.44 -1.20
C ASP A 203 -8.59 13.09 -0.57
N SER A 204 -7.34 12.67 -0.73
CA SER A 204 -6.77 11.52 -0.03
C SER A 204 -6.59 11.78 1.47
N THR A 205 -6.63 10.72 2.26
CA THR A 205 -6.22 10.68 3.67
C THR A 205 -4.72 10.37 3.81
N PRO A 206 -4.10 10.60 4.98
CA PRO A 206 -2.77 10.09 5.26
C PRO A 206 -2.67 8.57 5.08
N LEU A 207 -3.73 7.83 5.43
CA LEU A 207 -3.79 6.38 5.28
C LEU A 207 -3.70 5.93 3.82
N ASP A 208 -4.38 6.61 2.90
CA ASP A 208 -4.24 6.36 1.44
C ASP A 208 -2.78 6.43 0.99
N LYS A 209 -2.02 7.42 1.49
CA LYS A 209 -0.60 7.59 1.12
C LYS A 209 0.29 6.54 1.74
N ALA A 210 0.03 6.13 2.98
CA ALA A 210 0.76 5.05 3.62
C ALA A 210 0.57 3.72 2.87
N ILE A 211 -0.67 3.40 2.48
CA ILE A 211 -0.98 2.21 1.68
C ILE A 211 -0.25 2.26 0.33
N ALA A 212 -0.35 3.39 -0.39
CA ALA A 212 0.28 3.54 -1.70
C ALA A 212 1.81 3.39 -1.67
N SER A 213 2.46 3.69 -0.53
CA SER A 213 3.90 3.51 -0.33
C SER A 213 4.32 2.06 -0.04
N GLY A 214 3.38 1.15 0.26
CA GLY A 214 3.65 -0.23 0.68
C GLY A 214 4.18 -0.36 2.11
N GLY A 215 4.17 0.72 2.89
CA GLY A 215 4.73 0.75 4.25
C GLY A 215 3.75 0.24 5.31
N LEU A 216 3.68 -1.07 5.55
CA LEU A 216 2.78 -1.66 6.55
C LEU A 216 2.97 -1.07 7.97
N ALA A 217 4.20 -0.72 8.34
CA ALA A 217 4.48 -0.05 9.62
C ALA A 217 3.81 1.33 9.72
N ALA A 218 3.80 2.11 8.63
CA ALA A 218 3.13 3.41 8.57
C ALA A 218 1.60 3.26 8.60
N VAL A 219 1.07 2.27 7.89
CA VAL A 219 -0.36 1.90 7.90
C VAL A 219 -0.81 1.56 9.32
N ASN A 220 -0.11 0.64 9.99
CA ASN A 220 -0.41 0.24 11.36
C ASN A 220 -0.31 1.41 12.34
N MET A 221 0.68 2.30 12.18
CA MET A 221 0.84 3.48 13.03
C MET A 221 -0.36 4.43 12.90
N LEU A 222 -0.83 4.70 11.68
CA LEU A 222 -1.99 5.54 11.44
C LEU A 222 -3.26 4.95 12.04
N VAL A 223 -3.51 3.65 11.83
CA VAL A 223 -4.69 2.97 12.37
C VAL A 223 -4.66 2.90 13.91
N ALA A 224 -3.50 2.61 14.51
CA ALA A 224 -3.32 2.64 15.96
C ALA A 224 -3.66 4.01 16.59
N HIS A 225 -3.57 5.08 15.80
CA HIS A 225 -3.89 6.44 16.20
C HIS A 225 -5.26 6.93 15.70
N GLY A 226 -6.13 6.04 15.20
CA GLY A 226 -7.52 6.34 14.87
C GLY A 226 -7.79 6.70 13.40
N ALA A 227 -6.84 6.42 12.48
CA ALA A 227 -7.14 6.47 11.06
C ALA A 227 -8.20 5.41 10.69
N SER A 228 -9.23 5.83 9.96
CA SER A 228 -10.36 4.97 9.57
C SER A 228 -10.13 4.38 8.19
N VAL A 229 -10.07 3.05 8.11
CA VAL A 229 -9.99 2.31 6.83
C VAL A 229 -11.22 2.57 5.95
N LYS A 230 -12.38 2.90 6.54
CA LYS A 230 -13.60 3.26 5.80
C LYS A 230 -13.47 4.56 4.99
N LEU A 231 -12.46 5.38 5.29
CA LEU A 231 -12.19 6.63 4.57
C LEU A 231 -11.14 6.47 3.46
N VAL A 232 -10.56 5.27 3.33
CA VAL A 232 -9.65 4.94 2.22
C VAL A 232 -10.42 5.05 0.91
N SER A 233 -9.80 5.70 -0.06
CA SER A 233 -10.41 5.95 -1.36
C SER A 233 -10.46 4.70 -2.23
N ALA A 234 -11.48 4.59 -3.08
CA ALA A 234 -11.55 3.53 -4.10
C ALA A 234 -10.33 3.52 -5.02
N ARG A 235 -9.72 4.70 -5.27
CA ARG A 235 -8.46 4.83 -6.02
C ARG A 235 -7.32 4.04 -5.36
N THR A 236 -7.21 4.07 -4.04
CA THR A 236 -6.20 3.27 -3.33
C THR A 236 -6.45 1.79 -3.53
N GLY A 237 -7.70 1.35 -3.47
CA GLY A 237 -8.09 -0.03 -3.80
C GLY A 237 -7.72 -0.42 -5.23
N HIS A 238 -8.02 0.44 -6.21
CA HIS A 238 -7.64 0.26 -7.61
C HIS A 238 -6.13 0.13 -7.76
N ASP A 239 -5.34 1.00 -7.13
CA ASP A 239 -3.88 0.97 -7.20
C ASP A 239 -3.30 -0.35 -6.63
N LEU A 240 -3.95 -0.96 -5.63
CA LEU A 240 -3.55 -2.29 -5.13
C LEU A 240 -3.89 -3.40 -6.12
N VAL A 241 -5.02 -3.32 -6.82
CA VAL A 241 -5.39 -4.25 -7.90
C VAL A 241 -4.36 -4.18 -9.04
N MET A 242 -4.01 -2.97 -9.46
CA MET A 242 -2.96 -2.72 -10.47
C MET A 242 -1.59 -3.25 -10.05
N LYS A 243 -1.27 -3.21 -8.76
CA LYS A 243 0.00 -3.74 -8.25
C LYS A 243 -0.06 -5.24 -7.93
N GLN A 244 -1.23 -5.88 -8.03
CA GLN A 244 -1.51 -7.24 -7.56
C GLN A 244 -1.07 -7.47 -6.10
N ASP A 245 -1.24 -6.46 -5.25
CA ASP A 245 -0.90 -6.55 -3.83
C ASP A 245 -2.06 -7.19 -3.04
N ALA A 246 -2.19 -8.50 -3.19
CA ALA A 246 -3.23 -9.30 -2.54
C ALA A 246 -3.16 -9.22 -1.01
N ALA A 247 -1.95 -9.09 -0.46
CA ALA A 247 -1.74 -9.03 0.98
C ALA A 247 -2.28 -7.72 1.57
N MET A 248 -1.93 -6.58 0.99
CA MET A 248 -2.44 -5.29 1.45
C MET A 248 -3.94 -5.13 1.17
N LEU A 249 -4.44 -5.64 0.03
CA LEU A 249 -5.87 -5.64 -0.25
C LEU A 249 -6.65 -6.46 0.79
N SER A 250 -6.19 -7.68 1.10
CA SER A 250 -6.81 -8.52 2.12
C SER A 250 -6.82 -7.82 3.48
N TRP A 251 -5.72 -7.19 3.87
CA TRP A 251 -5.66 -6.41 5.10
C TRP A 251 -6.68 -5.26 5.12
N LEU A 252 -6.87 -4.53 4.02
CA LEU A 252 -7.89 -3.47 3.95
C LEU A 252 -9.30 -4.03 4.11
N LEU A 253 -9.61 -5.12 3.40
CA LEU A 253 -10.91 -5.77 3.44
C LEU A 253 -11.23 -6.30 4.85
N GLU A 254 -10.26 -6.92 5.52
CA GLU A 254 -10.35 -7.37 6.91
C GLU A 254 -10.62 -6.20 7.89
N ASN A 255 -10.13 -4.99 7.58
CA ASN A 255 -10.31 -3.80 8.39
C ASN A 255 -11.49 -2.92 7.94
N GLY A 256 -12.40 -3.45 7.11
CA GLY A 256 -13.68 -2.81 6.78
C GLY A 256 -13.64 -1.83 5.62
N PHE A 257 -12.67 -1.96 4.72
CA PHE A 257 -12.74 -1.36 3.39
C PHE A 257 -13.91 -1.96 2.60
N ASP A 258 -14.64 -1.14 1.84
CA ASP A 258 -15.79 -1.59 1.07
C ASP A 258 -15.34 -2.42 -0.16
N PRO A 259 -15.62 -3.75 -0.22
CA PRO A 259 -15.24 -4.59 -1.36
C PRO A 259 -15.93 -4.17 -2.67
N ASN A 260 -17.05 -3.44 -2.59
CA ASN A 260 -17.83 -2.96 -3.73
C ASN A 260 -17.52 -1.50 -4.09
N ALA A 261 -16.41 -0.96 -3.56
CA ALA A 261 -15.95 0.38 -3.89
C ALA A 261 -15.78 0.55 -5.41
N LYS A 262 -16.26 1.68 -5.93
CA LYS A 262 -16.21 2.03 -7.35
C LYS A 262 -15.21 3.13 -7.62
N ASP A 263 -14.49 3.01 -8.73
CA ASP A 263 -13.62 4.08 -9.23
C ASP A 263 -14.42 5.25 -9.84
N ARG A 264 -13.75 6.19 -10.52
CA ARG A 264 -14.40 7.37 -11.11
C ARG A 264 -15.21 7.03 -12.36
N GLU A 265 -14.84 5.95 -13.01
CA GLU A 265 -15.45 5.37 -14.20
C GLU A 265 -16.65 4.47 -13.83
N GLY A 266 -16.85 4.21 -12.54
CA GLY A 266 -17.94 3.41 -11.98
C GLY A 266 -17.63 1.93 -11.88
N ALA A 267 -16.40 1.51 -12.18
CA ALA A 267 -15.98 0.12 -12.14
C ALA A 267 -15.70 -0.34 -10.71
N THR A 268 -16.14 -1.56 -10.37
CA THR A 268 -15.86 -2.17 -9.05
C THR A 268 -14.42 -2.69 -9.00
N LEU A 269 -13.89 -2.92 -7.79
CA LEU A 269 -12.60 -3.62 -7.67
C LEU A 269 -12.64 -5.02 -8.26
N LEU A 270 -13.78 -5.70 -8.17
CA LEU A 270 -13.95 -7.05 -8.70
C LEU A 270 -13.92 -7.07 -10.23
N GLU A 271 -14.53 -6.09 -10.91
CA GLU A 271 -14.42 -5.89 -12.36
C GLU A 271 -12.97 -5.71 -12.79
N LEU A 272 -12.24 -4.84 -12.10
CA LEU A 272 -10.83 -4.55 -12.40
C LEU A 272 -9.95 -5.77 -12.17
N ALA A 273 -10.13 -6.48 -11.05
CA ALA A 273 -9.36 -7.67 -10.69
C ALA A 273 -9.64 -8.88 -11.59
N SER A 274 -10.74 -8.87 -12.33
CA SER A 274 -11.16 -9.97 -13.22
C SER A 274 -10.71 -9.79 -14.68
N GLY A 275 -10.21 -8.60 -15.05
CA GLY A 275 -9.83 -8.27 -16.43
C GLY A 275 -8.32 -8.21 -16.67
N VAL A 276 -7.94 -8.24 -17.95
CA VAL A 276 -6.57 -7.88 -18.36
C VAL A 276 -6.42 -6.38 -18.31
N ILE A 277 -5.36 -5.90 -17.66
CA ILE A 277 -5.09 -4.47 -17.54
C ILE A 277 -3.82 -4.10 -18.28
N GLY A 278 -3.88 -3.08 -19.15
CA GLY A 278 -2.69 -2.53 -19.79
C GLY A 278 -1.88 -1.69 -18.81
N VAL A 279 -0.65 -2.10 -18.50
CA VAL A 279 0.30 -1.33 -17.69
C VAL A 279 1.37 -0.70 -18.58
N SER A 280 1.39 0.62 -18.62
CA SER A 280 2.47 1.38 -19.26
C SER A 280 3.66 1.44 -18.32
N GLN A 281 4.80 0.87 -18.73
CA GLN A 281 6.05 1.01 -17.98
C GLN A 281 6.83 2.25 -18.44
N ASN A 282 7.67 2.77 -17.54
CA ASN A 282 8.65 3.80 -17.88
C ASN A 282 9.52 3.28 -19.05
N GLY A 283 9.43 3.94 -20.21
CA GLY A 283 10.10 3.51 -21.44
C GLY A 283 9.16 3.20 -22.61
N GLY A 284 7.84 3.31 -22.44
CA GLY A 284 6.87 3.23 -23.53
C GLY A 284 6.42 1.82 -23.91
N ALA A 285 6.97 0.77 -23.28
CA ALA A 285 6.47 -0.59 -23.42
C ALA A 285 5.20 -0.78 -22.58
N SER A 286 4.06 -1.02 -23.25
CA SER A 286 2.83 -1.47 -22.61
C SER A 286 2.91 -2.99 -22.40
N ARG A 287 2.75 -3.45 -21.17
CA ARG A 287 2.56 -4.87 -20.88
C ARG A 287 1.13 -5.12 -20.44
N ASN A 288 0.56 -6.22 -20.88
CA ASN A 288 -0.69 -6.71 -20.31
C ASN A 288 -0.39 -7.35 -18.97
N GLN A 289 -1.12 -6.95 -17.94
CA GLN A 289 -1.16 -7.60 -16.64
C GLN A 289 -2.43 -8.43 -16.58
N TYR A 290 -2.26 -9.75 -16.50
CA TYR A 290 -3.36 -10.70 -16.42
C TYR A 290 -3.93 -10.77 -15.00
N PRO A 291 -5.24 -11.07 -14.84
CA PRO A 291 -5.87 -11.09 -13.54
C PRO A 291 -5.34 -12.22 -12.65
N LEU A 292 -5.27 -11.98 -11.34
CA LEU A 292 -4.74 -12.94 -10.36
C LEU A 292 -5.89 -13.56 -9.55
N PRO A 293 -6.10 -14.89 -9.57
CA PRO A 293 -7.22 -15.53 -8.87
C PRO A 293 -7.30 -15.23 -7.37
N ALA A 294 -6.16 -15.02 -6.71
CA ALA A 294 -6.11 -14.66 -5.29
C ALA A 294 -6.72 -13.28 -5.00
N MET A 295 -6.65 -12.34 -5.96
CA MET A 295 -7.26 -11.01 -5.82
C MET A 295 -8.79 -11.10 -5.84
N VAL A 296 -9.33 -11.86 -6.80
CA VAL A 296 -10.76 -12.12 -6.93
C VAL A 296 -11.28 -12.89 -5.73
N GLU A 297 -10.55 -13.91 -5.28
CA GLU A 297 -10.89 -14.67 -4.07
C GLU A 297 -11.00 -13.78 -2.84
N ALA A 298 -10.02 -12.90 -2.60
CA ALA A 298 -10.04 -11.98 -1.47
C ALA A 298 -11.27 -11.04 -1.53
N LEU A 299 -11.58 -10.48 -2.70
CA LEU A 299 -12.74 -9.61 -2.88
C LEU A 299 -14.06 -10.34 -2.63
N LEU A 300 -14.24 -11.52 -3.23
CA LEU A 300 -15.45 -12.34 -3.07
C LEU A 300 -15.65 -12.78 -1.61
N LYS A 301 -14.58 -13.26 -0.96
CA LYS A 301 -14.60 -13.68 0.45
C LYS A 301 -15.08 -12.57 1.39
N HIS A 302 -14.77 -11.31 1.05
CA HIS A 302 -15.15 -10.15 1.86
C HIS A 302 -16.45 -9.47 1.41
N GLY A 303 -17.20 -10.06 0.47
CA GLY A 303 -18.55 -9.62 0.10
C GLY A 303 -18.63 -8.73 -1.15
N ALA A 304 -17.63 -8.79 -2.04
CA ALA A 304 -17.80 -8.25 -3.39
C ALA A 304 -18.92 -9.01 -4.11
N ASP A 305 -19.83 -8.28 -4.77
CA ASP A 305 -21.02 -8.86 -5.41
C ASP A 305 -20.85 -8.98 -6.94
N PRO A 306 -20.57 -10.18 -7.47
CA PRO A 306 -20.34 -10.37 -8.91
C PRO A 306 -21.63 -10.28 -9.74
N ARG A 307 -22.81 -10.18 -9.12
CA ARG A 307 -24.10 -10.11 -9.83
C ARG A 307 -24.36 -8.72 -10.41
N ASN A 308 -23.74 -7.71 -9.83
CA ASN A 308 -24.06 -6.32 -10.11
C ASN A 308 -23.05 -5.62 -11.02
N ASP A 309 -22.08 -6.37 -11.55
CA ASP A 309 -20.91 -5.82 -12.23
C ASP A 309 -20.52 -6.66 -13.48
N GLU A 310 -19.51 -6.22 -14.23
CA GLU A 310 -19.03 -6.86 -15.47
C GLU A 310 -17.93 -7.90 -15.23
N SER A 311 -17.66 -8.31 -13.98
CA SER A 311 -16.53 -9.18 -13.61
C SER A 311 -16.48 -10.48 -14.40
N LEU A 312 -17.62 -11.16 -14.58
CA LEU A 312 -17.67 -12.42 -15.34
C LEU A 312 -17.36 -12.20 -16.83
N TYR A 313 -17.84 -11.11 -17.41
CA TYR A 313 -17.52 -10.76 -18.80
C TYR A 313 -16.01 -10.51 -18.96
N LYS A 314 -15.41 -9.77 -18.01
CA LYS A 314 -13.95 -9.51 -17.98
C LYS A 314 -13.13 -10.78 -17.82
N ALA A 315 -13.57 -11.71 -16.97
CA ALA A 315 -12.90 -12.99 -16.75
C ALA A 315 -12.90 -13.89 -18.01
N VAL A 316 -14.02 -13.94 -18.72
CA VAL A 316 -14.12 -14.65 -20.01
C VAL A 316 -13.24 -13.97 -21.07
N GLN A 317 -13.23 -12.63 -21.12
CA GLN A 317 -12.36 -11.87 -22.00
C GLN A 317 -10.87 -12.15 -21.72
N ALA A 318 -10.50 -12.25 -20.46
CA ALA A 318 -9.15 -12.59 -20.00
C ALA A 318 -8.80 -14.08 -20.14
N GLN A 319 -9.76 -14.92 -20.52
CA GLN A 319 -9.62 -16.38 -20.62
C GLN A 319 -9.05 -17.01 -19.34
N SER A 320 -9.53 -16.53 -18.18
CA SER A 320 -9.14 -17.05 -16.87
C SER A 320 -10.22 -17.98 -16.31
N TYR A 321 -10.12 -19.28 -16.63
CA TYR A 321 -11.04 -20.29 -16.13
C TYR A 321 -11.19 -20.31 -14.59
N PRO A 322 -10.10 -20.21 -13.79
CA PRO A 322 -10.23 -20.17 -12.33
C PRO A 322 -11.10 -19.02 -11.83
N ILE A 323 -10.94 -17.82 -12.42
CA ILE A 323 -11.74 -16.64 -12.05
C ILE A 323 -13.18 -16.80 -12.52
N VAL A 324 -13.41 -17.32 -13.73
CA VAL A 324 -14.77 -17.64 -14.21
C VAL A 324 -15.49 -18.55 -13.21
N GLN A 325 -14.84 -19.62 -12.74
CA GLN A 325 -15.42 -20.53 -11.76
C GLN A 325 -15.64 -19.87 -10.40
N GLN A 326 -14.69 -19.05 -9.91
CA GLN A 326 -14.87 -18.29 -8.66
C GLN A 326 -16.11 -17.38 -8.71
N LEU A 327 -16.29 -16.65 -9.82
CA LEU A 327 -17.41 -15.73 -10.01
C LEU A 327 -18.75 -16.47 -10.13
N LEU A 328 -18.80 -17.57 -10.88
CA LEU A 328 -20.01 -18.38 -11.02
C LEU A 328 -20.45 -19.00 -9.69
N ARG A 329 -19.50 -19.53 -8.90
CA ARG A 329 -19.78 -20.03 -7.53
C ARG A 329 -20.27 -18.93 -6.60
N ALA A 330 -19.80 -17.70 -6.80
CA ALA A 330 -20.28 -16.52 -6.09
C ALA A 330 -21.59 -15.94 -6.66
N GLY A 331 -22.21 -16.61 -7.65
CA GLY A 331 -23.53 -16.29 -8.17
C GLY A 331 -23.56 -15.34 -9.36
N ALA A 332 -22.44 -15.11 -10.05
CA ALA A 332 -22.41 -14.31 -11.28
C ALA A 332 -23.37 -14.86 -12.35
N ASP A 333 -24.10 -13.96 -13.03
CA ASP A 333 -25.06 -14.33 -14.07
C ASP A 333 -24.40 -14.31 -15.47
N PRO A 334 -24.26 -15.46 -16.15
CA PRO A 334 -23.67 -15.53 -17.50
C PRO A 334 -24.53 -14.87 -18.59
N HIS A 335 -25.80 -14.55 -18.30
CA HIS A 335 -26.72 -13.87 -19.21
C HIS A 335 -26.79 -12.35 -18.98
N ARG A 336 -26.17 -11.84 -17.92
CA ARG A 336 -26.15 -10.41 -17.64
C ARG A 336 -25.36 -9.67 -18.71
N ALA A 337 -26.02 -8.72 -19.38
CA ALA A 337 -25.37 -7.89 -20.36
C ALA A 337 -24.50 -6.80 -19.71
N ASN A 338 -23.34 -6.52 -20.29
CA ASN A 338 -22.49 -5.37 -19.98
C ASN A 338 -23.15 -4.06 -20.47
N ARG A 339 -22.50 -2.90 -20.27
CA ARG A 339 -23.01 -1.60 -20.73
C ARG A 339 -23.23 -1.46 -22.24
N PHE A 340 -22.68 -2.37 -23.04
CA PHE A 340 -22.80 -2.40 -24.50
C PHE A 340 -23.83 -3.43 -25.01
N GLY A 341 -24.43 -4.23 -24.13
CA GLY A 341 -25.39 -5.27 -24.50
C GLY A 341 -24.76 -6.65 -24.73
N ASP A 342 -23.44 -6.79 -24.58
CA ASP A 342 -22.75 -8.08 -24.72
C ASP A 342 -22.87 -8.89 -23.43
N THR A 343 -23.00 -10.20 -23.55
CA THR A 343 -23.15 -11.12 -22.41
C THR A 343 -21.93 -12.03 -22.31
N PRO A 344 -21.55 -12.47 -21.09
CA PRO A 344 -20.50 -13.47 -20.91
C PRO A 344 -20.72 -14.73 -21.76
N ILE A 345 -21.97 -15.21 -21.88
CA ILE A 345 -22.29 -16.39 -22.68
C ILE A 345 -22.01 -16.20 -24.18
N ARG A 346 -22.39 -15.06 -24.78
CA ARG A 346 -22.09 -14.78 -26.20
C ARG A 346 -20.59 -14.68 -26.45
N LEU A 347 -19.84 -14.08 -25.52
CA LEU A 347 -18.39 -13.99 -25.62
C LEU A 347 -17.73 -15.37 -25.45
N ALA A 348 -18.22 -16.20 -24.55
CA ALA A 348 -17.74 -17.56 -24.38
C ALA A 348 -18.00 -18.39 -25.64
N GLU A 349 -19.19 -18.28 -26.24
CA GLU A 349 -19.53 -18.96 -27.50
C GLU A 349 -18.60 -18.55 -28.64
N SER A 350 -18.34 -17.25 -28.83
CA SER A 350 -17.46 -16.77 -29.91
C SER A 350 -15.99 -17.17 -29.72
N LYS A 351 -15.56 -17.43 -28.49
CA LYS A 351 -14.24 -17.97 -28.16
C LYS A 351 -14.21 -19.51 -28.07
N GLY A 352 -15.37 -20.16 -28.18
CA GLY A 352 -15.53 -21.59 -27.97
C GLY A 352 -15.12 -22.03 -26.57
N LEU A 353 -15.63 -21.34 -25.54
CA LEU A 353 -15.41 -21.56 -24.09
C LEU A 353 -16.72 -21.79 -23.33
N SER A 354 -17.81 -22.14 -24.00
CA SER A 354 -19.15 -22.23 -23.40
C SER A 354 -19.22 -23.16 -22.18
N LYS A 355 -18.46 -24.27 -22.16
CA LYS A 355 -18.41 -25.19 -21.00
C LYS A 355 -17.83 -24.55 -19.75
N TRP A 356 -17.04 -23.46 -19.89
CA TRP A 356 -16.50 -22.75 -18.73
C TRP A 356 -17.58 -22.05 -17.91
N LEU A 357 -18.75 -21.77 -18.51
CA LEU A 357 -19.86 -21.10 -17.85
C LEU A 357 -20.77 -22.04 -17.04
N LEU A 358 -20.40 -23.31 -16.95
CA LEU A 358 -21.01 -24.27 -16.04
C LEU A 358 -20.29 -24.18 -14.69
N ALA A 359 -21.00 -23.72 -13.66
CA ALA A 359 -20.48 -23.67 -12.29
C ALA A 359 -20.20 -25.09 -11.79
N GLN A 360 -18.99 -25.33 -11.27
CA GLN A 360 -18.55 -26.64 -10.79
C GLN A 360 -18.08 -26.54 -9.35
N GLU A 361 -18.56 -27.40 -8.46
CA GLU A 361 -18.13 -27.42 -7.05
C GLU A 361 -16.81 -28.19 -6.84
N THR A 362 -16.47 -29.07 -7.78
CA THR A 362 -15.38 -30.04 -7.67
C THR A 362 -14.39 -29.89 -8.84
N GLU A 363 -13.80 -31.00 -9.29
CA GLU A 363 -12.83 -31.04 -10.39
C GLU A 363 -13.35 -30.38 -11.68
N PRO A 364 -12.44 -29.79 -12.50
CA PRO A 364 -12.80 -29.23 -13.78
C PRO A 364 -13.45 -30.26 -14.72
N LEU A 365 -14.62 -29.95 -15.27
CA LEU A 365 -15.27 -30.72 -16.36
C LEU A 365 -14.71 -30.37 -17.74
N VAL A 366 -13.56 -29.73 -17.77
CA VAL A 366 -12.84 -29.33 -18.98
C VAL A 366 -11.39 -29.78 -18.84
N PRO A 367 -10.80 -30.35 -19.91
CA PRO A 367 -9.42 -30.81 -19.85
C PRO A 367 -8.50 -29.63 -19.56
N PHE A 368 -7.42 -29.90 -18.83
CA PHE A 368 -6.38 -28.92 -18.60
C PHE A 368 -4.99 -29.53 -18.78
N ILE A 369 -4.04 -28.69 -19.17
CA ILE A 369 -2.62 -29.03 -19.27
C ILE A 369 -1.83 -27.97 -18.49
N ALA A 370 -0.99 -28.41 -17.56
CA ALA A 370 -0.01 -27.55 -16.92
C ALA A 370 1.31 -27.58 -17.70
N PHE A 371 1.88 -26.40 -17.95
CA PHE A 371 3.16 -26.26 -18.66
C PHE A 371 4.28 -25.97 -17.67
N LEU A 372 5.30 -26.82 -17.67
CA LEU A 372 6.45 -26.73 -16.77
C LEU A 372 7.68 -26.35 -17.59
N GLY A 373 8.17 -25.13 -17.43
CA GLY A 373 9.40 -24.67 -18.06
C GLY A 373 10.66 -25.28 -17.42
N ALA A 374 11.82 -24.86 -17.93
CA ALA A 374 13.12 -25.25 -17.39
C ALA A 374 13.19 -25.01 -15.86
N LYS A 375 13.73 -26.00 -15.14
CA LYS A 375 13.80 -26.04 -13.66
C LYS A 375 12.47 -26.28 -12.94
N GLY A 376 11.43 -26.73 -13.66
CA GLY A 376 10.16 -27.17 -13.07
C GLY A 376 9.26 -26.03 -12.59
N ARG A 377 9.46 -24.81 -13.10
CA ARG A 377 8.56 -23.67 -12.83
C ARG A 377 7.41 -23.67 -13.83
N PHE A 378 6.22 -23.30 -13.40
CA PHE A 378 5.09 -23.15 -14.31
C PHE A 378 5.34 -22.05 -15.34
N VAL A 379 4.86 -22.27 -16.55
CA VAL A 379 4.70 -21.23 -17.57
C VAL A 379 3.33 -20.61 -17.34
N GLU A 380 3.33 -19.40 -16.76
CA GLU A 380 2.13 -18.74 -16.23
C GLU A 380 1.19 -18.18 -17.28
N ASP A 381 1.63 -18.02 -18.53
CA ASP A 381 0.80 -17.48 -19.60
C ASP A 381 1.31 -17.86 -20.98
N GLY A 382 0.39 -17.89 -21.95
CA GLY A 382 0.71 -18.11 -23.33
C GLY A 382 -0.49 -18.53 -24.17
N THR A 383 -0.22 -19.09 -25.34
CA THR A 383 -1.17 -19.70 -26.26
C THR A 383 -0.75 -21.13 -26.55
N ALA A 384 -1.62 -22.09 -26.28
CA ALA A 384 -1.44 -23.49 -26.67
C ALA A 384 -2.13 -23.75 -28.00
N TYR A 385 -1.41 -24.34 -28.95
CA TYR A 385 -1.91 -24.66 -30.28
C TYR A 385 -2.32 -26.12 -30.32
N ILE A 386 -3.63 -26.38 -30.37
CA ILE A 386 -4.20 -27.72 -30.36
C ILE A 386 -4.72 -28.05 -31.75
N ARG A 387 -4.43 -29.25 -32.24
CA ARG A 387 -4.98 -29.80 -33.49
C ARG A 387 -5.90 -30.98 -33.20
N SER A 388 -7.11 -30.97 -33.76
CA SER A 388 -8.03 -32.12 -33.69
C SER A 388 -7.63 -33.22 -34.68
N ALA A 389 -8.11 -34.44 -34.47
CA ALA A 389 -7.93 -35.54 -35.43
C ALA A 389 -8.44 -35.22 -36.85
N GLY A 390 -9.44 -34.33 -36.97
CA GLY A 390 -9.96 -33.84 -38.25
C GLY A 390 -9.09 -32.76 -38.92
N GLY A 391 -7.98 -32.36 -38.30
CA GLY A 391 -7.04 -31.38 -38.83
C GLY A 391 -7.36 -29.92 -38.48
N GLU A 392 -8.40 -29.66 -37.69
CA GLU A 392 -8.74 -28.31 -37.24
C GLU A 392 -7.73 -27.81 -36.21
N TYR A 393 -7.19 -26.61 -36.41
CA TYR A 393 -6.27 -25.95 -35.48
C TYR A 393 -7.01 -24.92 -34.63
N ARG A 394 -6.87 -25.00 -33.30
CA ARG A 394 -7.49 -24.07 -32.35
C ARG A 394 -6.44 -23.54 -31.36
N PRO A 395 -6.18 -22.22 -31.33
CA PRO A 395 -5.35 -21.60 -30.30
C PRO A 395 -6.15 -21.39 -29.01
N PHE A 396 -5.56 -21.74 -27.87
CA PHE A 396 -6.12 -21.50 -26.54
C PHE A 396 -5.18 -20.64 -25.72
N GLN A 397 -5.59 -19.41 -25.46
CA GLN A 397 -4.86 -18.54 -24.54
C GLN A 397 -5.09 -19.02 -23.11
N TRP A 398 -4.05 -18.98 -22.29
CA TRP A 398 -4.16 -19.29 -20.87
C TRP A 398 -3.43 -18.28 -20.00
N THR A 399 -3.89 -18.23 -18.76
CA THR A 399 -3.29 -17.46 -17.66
C THR A 399 -3.28 -18.31 -16.39
N GLY A 400 -2.22 -18.21 -15.61
CA GLY A 400 -1.93 -19.07 -14.46
C GLY A 400 -1.24 -20.39 -14.82
N HIS A 401 -1.19 -21.29 -13.83
CA HIS A 401 -0.41 -22.52 -13.90
C HIS A 401 -0.90 -23.58 -14.92
N SER A 402 -2.14 -23.47 -15.41
CA SER A 402 -2.75 -24.48 -16.28
C SER A 402 -3.58 -23.83 -17.37
N ALA A 403 -3.45 -24.36 -18.59
CA ALA A 403 -4.34 -24.06 -19.70
C ALA A 403 -5.55 -24.97 -19.63
N TYR A 404 -6.74 -24.38 -19.63
CA TYR A 404 -8.02 -25.10 -19.64
C TYR A 404 -8.56 -25.05 -21.07
N PHE A 405 -9.17 -26.15 -21.54
CA PHE A 405 -9.64 -26.25 -22.91
C PHE A 405 -11.09 -26.67 -22.94
N ASP A 406 -11.91 -25.96 -23.70
CA ASP A 406 -13.24 -26.43 -24.04
C ASP A 406 -13.15 -27.32 -25.30
N LEU A 407 -12.75 -28.57 -25.05
CA LEU A 407 -12.66 -29.63 -26.04
C LEU A 407 -13.72 -30.70 -25.75
N PRO A 408 -14.40 -31.24 -26.78
CA PRO A 408 -15.17 -32.46 -26.64
C PRO A 408 -14.24 -33.68 -26.48
N ASP A 409 -14.84 -34.82 -26.15
CA ASP A 409 -14.12 -36.09 -26.11
C ASP A 409 -13.59 -36.44 -27.51
N GLY A 410 -12.34 -36.89 -27.57
CA GLY A 410 -11.67 -37.17 -28.84
C GLY A 410 -10.15 -37.18 -28.73
N SER A 411 -9.50 -37.36 -29.88
CA SER A 411 -8.04 -37.36 -30.00
C SER A 411 -7.52 -36.04 -30.55
N TYR A 412 -6.47 -35.53 -29.92
CA TYR A 412 -5.88 -34.24 -30.19
C TYR A 412 -4.36 -34.31 -30.23
N THR A 413 -3.74 -33.24 -30.71
CA THR A 413 -2.29 -33.05 -30.65
C THR A 413 -1.99 -31.64 -30.16
N LEU A 414 -1.21 -31.52 -29.09
CA LEU A 414 -0.58 -30.27 -28.71
C LEU A 414 0.56 -30.01 -29.68
N MET A 415 0.32 -29.14 -30.66
CA MET A 415 1.29 -28.81 -31.72
C MET A 415 2.46 -28.00 -31.16
N GLY A 416 2.15 -27.06 -30.28
CA GLY A 416 3.14 -26.20 -29.65
C GLY A 416 2.51 -25.25 -28.64
N ILE A 417 3.37 -24.46 -28.00
CA ILE A 417 2.96 -23.32 -27.18
C ILE A 417 3.74 -22.07 -27.58
N GLY A 418 3.13 -20.90 -27.43
CA GLY A 418 3.76 -19.60 -27.62
C GLY A 418 3.53 -18.72 -26.40
N THR A 419 4.58 -18.09 -25.88
CA THR A 419 4.49 -17.05 -24.84
C THR A 419 4.71 -15.69 -25.48
N TYR A 420 4.80 -14.62 -24.68
CA TYR A 420 5.22 -13.32 -25.18
C TYR A 420 6.60 -13.39 -25.86
N SER A 421 7.60 -14.04 -25.27
CA SER A 421 9.00 -13.87 -25.71
C SER A 421 9.64 -15.09 -26.41
N TRP A 422 8.94 -16.21 -26.44
CA TRP A 422 9.42 -17.46 -27.04
C TRP A 422 8.27 -18.40 -27.36
N ALA A 423 8.53 -19.39 -28.21
CA ALA A 423 7.59 -20.47 -28.48
C ALA A 423 8.28 -21.85 -28.48
N GLY A 424 7.51 -22.93 -28.49
CA GLY A 424 8.02 -24.30 -28.46
C GLY A 424 7.17 -25.25 -29.28
N ILE A 425 7.81 -26.04 -30.14
CA ILE A 425 7.20 -27.14 -30.89
C ILE A 425 7.13 -28.36 -29.97
N MET A 426 5.94 -28.95 -29.82
CA MET A 426 5.71 -30.08 -28.91
C MET A 426 5.26 -31.34 -29.66
N GLN A 427 4.27 -31.21 -30.55
CA GLN A 427 3.64 -32.31 -31.31
C GLN A 427 3.24 -33.53 -30.47
N GLN A 428 2.72 -33.29 -29.26
CA GLN A 428 2.36 -34.36 -28.31
C GLN A 428 0.88 -34.77 -28.48
N PRO A 429 0.58 -36.04 -28.79
CA PRO A 429 -0.80 -36.52 -28.86
C PRO A 429 -1.41 -36.67 -27.46
N PHE A 430 -2.71 -36.44 -27.35
CA PHE A 430 -3.49 -36.69 -26.13
C PHE A 430 -4.95 -37.01 -26.46
N VAL A 431 -5.63 -37.65 -25.52
CA VAL A 431 -7.05 -37.99 -25.59
C VAL A 431 -7.80 -37.24 -24.51
N VAL A 432 -8.91 -36.62 -24.91
CA VAL A 432 -9.90 -36.08 -23.98
C VAL A 432 -11.01 -37.11 -23.81
N LYS A 433 -11.32 -37.45 -22.56
CA LYS A 433 -12.42 -38.33 -22.21
C LYS A 433 -13.07 -37.88 -20.91
N ASP A 434 -14.40 -37.78 -20.90
CA ASP A 434 -15.19 -37.37 -19.73
C ASP A 434 -14.72 -36.02 -19.14
N GLY A 435 -14.23 -35.11 -20.00
CA GLY A 435 -13.70 -33.80 -19.57
C GLY A 435 -12.26 -33.83 -19.05
N HIS A 436 -11.55 -34.95 -19.09
CA HIS A 436 -10.15 -35.07 -18.66
C HIS A 436 -9.23 -35.33 -19.85
N ALA A 437 -8.05 -34.70 -19.85
CA ALA A 437 -6.98 -35.05 -20.78
C ALA A 437 -6.06 -36.09 -20.13
N ASP A 438 -5.69 -37.13 -20.86
CA ASP A 438 -4.65 -38.08 -20.42
C ASP A 438 -3.23 -37.45 -20.41
N LEU A 439 -3.10 -36.24 -20.96
CA LEU A 439 -1.95 -35.36 -20.85
C LEU A 439 -2.29 -34.22 -19.91
N GLU A 440 -1.88 -34.30 -18.65
CA GLU A 440 -2.16 -33.24 -17.65
C GLU A 440 -0.99 -32.29 -17.46
N GLN A 441 0.23 -32.71 -17.79
CA GLN A 441 1.45 -31.93 -17.59
C GLN A 441 2.40 -32.10 -18.76
N VAL A 442 2.97 -30.98 -19.19
CA VAL A 442 3.92 -30.93 -20.30
C VAL A 442 5.16 -30.18 -19.85
N TYR A 443 6.30 -30.86 -19.89
CA TYR A 443 7.60 -30.22 -19.71
C TYR A 443 8.02 -29.51 -20.99
N VAL A 444 8.30 -28.22 -20.89
CA VAL A 444 8.73 -27.37 -21.99
C VAL A 444 10.23 -27.15 -21.87
N PRO A 445 11.03 -27.69 -22.80
CA PRO A 445 12.48 -27.50 -22.77
C PRO A 445 12.88 -26.04 -22.98
N ALA A 446 14.12 -25.73 -22.61
CA ALA A 446 14.70 -24.43 -22.93
C ALA A 446 14.79 -24.23 -24.45
N THR A 447 14.61 -22.98 -24.90
CA THR A 447 14.73 -22.63 -26.32
C THR A 447 16.14 -22.99 -26.81
N ASN A 448 16.21 -23.72 -27.92
CA ASN A 448 17.44 -24.15 -28.56
C ASN A 448 17.67 -23.53 -29.93
N VAL A 449 16.70 -22.77 -30.44
CA VAL A 449 16.81 -21.99 -31.65
C VAL A 449 16.68 -20.51 -31.29
N THR A 450 17.64 -19.71 -31.73
CA THR A 450 17.59 -18.24 -31.63
C THR A 450 17.89 -17.66 -32.99
N GLY A 451 17.05 -16.75 -33.46
CA GLY A 451 17.30 -16.08 -34.72
C GLY A 451 17.00 -14.59 -34.68
N SER A 452 17.58 -13.89 -35.64
CA SER A 452 17.28 -12.49 -35.93
C SER A 452 16.55 -12.38 -37.25
N LEU A 453 15.58 -11.48 -37.31
CA LEU A 453 14.84 -11.13 -38.51
C LEU A 453 15.32 -9.77 -39.02
N THR A 454 15.82 -9.74 -40.25
CA THR A 454 16.30 -8.54 -40.94
C THR A 454 15.61 -8.42 -42.29
N PHE A 455 15.32 -7.19 -42.70
CA PHE A 455 14.87 -6.90 -44.06
C PHE A 455 16.07 -6.74 -44.99
N ALA A 456 15.84 -6.87 -46.30
CA ALA A 456 16.87 -6.77 -47.33
C ALA A 456 17.64 -5.43 -47.36
N ASP A 457 17.08 -4.36 -46.77
CA ASP A 457 17.70 -3.04 -46.60
C ASP A 457 18.54 -2.93 -45.31
N GLY A 458 18.66 -4.02 -44.55
CA GLY A 458 19.36 -4.07 -43.27
C GLY A 458 18.53 -3.59 -42.08
N ALA A 459 17.26 -3.22 -42.27
CA ALA A 459 16.39 -2.84 -41.16
C ALA A 459 16.08 -4.06 -40.27
N ILE A 460 16.07 -3.85 -38.96
CA ILE A 460 15.66 -4.86 -37.99
C ILE A 460 14.14 -5.07 -38.12
N GLY A 461 13.69 -6.32 -38.10
CA GLY A 461 12.28 -6.66 -38.03
C GLY A 461 11.57 -5.93 -36.90
N ALA A 462 10.40 -5.37 -37.18
CA ALA A 462 9.53 -4.82 -36.14
C ALA A 462 9.12 -5.90 -35.11
N THR A 463 8.30 -5.54 -34.12
CA THR A 463 7.66 -6.58 -33.30
C THR A 463 6.55 -7.24 -34.14
N GLY A 464 6.50 -8.57 -34.14
CA GLY A 464 5.62 -9.32 -35.01
C GLY A 464 5.60 -10.81 -34.72
N PHE A 465 5.21 -11.59 -35.71
CA PHE A 465 4.95 -13.01 -35.58
C PHE A 465 5.48 -13.79 -36.80
N LEU A 466 6.23 -14.86 -36.56
CA LEU A 466 6.72 -15.79 -37.59
C LEU A 466 5.90 -17.07 -37.60
N HIS A 467 5.46 -17.49 -38.78
CA HIS A 467 4.79 -18.79 -38.94
C HIS A 467 5.80 -19.89 -39.23
N VAL A 468 5.77 -20.96 -38.40
CA VAL A 468 6.65 -22.12 -38.53
C VAL A 468 5.88 -23.29 -39.13
N TYR A 469 6.52 -23.95 -40.10
CA TYR A 469 6.00 -25.11 -40.80
C TYR A 469 6.95 -26.30 -40.65
N GLY A 470 6.37 -27.49 -40.57
CA GLY A 470 7.11 -28.74 -40.63
C GLY A 470 7.67 -29.02 -42.02
N SER A 471 8.51 -30.05 -42.13
CA SER A 471 9.06 -30.53 -43.40
C SER A 471 7.98 -31.07 -44.36
N ASP A 472 6.86 -31.54 -43.80
CA ASP A 472 5.64 -31.92 -44.52
C ASP A 472 4.86 -30.72 -45.09
N GLY A 473 5.27 -29.50 -44.72
CA GLY A 473 4.65 -28.25 -45.13
C GLY A 473 3.42 -27.86 -44.34
N ASN A 474 3.07 -28.61 -43.28
CA ASN A 474 1.96 -28.28 -42.40
C ASN A 474 2.35 -27.16 -41.43
N TYR A 475 1.40 -26.27 -41.15
CA TYR A 475 1.56 -25.25 -40.12
C TYR A 475 1.69 -25.89 -38.74
N LEU A 476 2.65 -25.41 -37.94
CA LEU A 476 2.88 -25.91 -36.59
C LEU A 476 2.45 -24.90 -35.53
N LEU A 477 3.03 -23.70 -35.56
CA LEU A 477 2.72 -22.64 -34.60
C LEU A 477 3.21 -21.28 -35.10
N THR A 478 2.88 -20.26 -34.30
CA THR A 478 3.38 -18.90 -34.45
C THR A 478 4.44 -18.59 -33.38
N VAL A 479 5.55 -17.99 -33.80
CA VAL A 479 6.67 -17.59 -32.94
C VAL A 479 6.71 -16.07 -32.83
N PRO A 480 6.69 -15.49 -31.61
CA PRO A 480 6.80 -14.05 -31.44
C PRO A 480 8.20 -13.56 -31.83
N VAL A 481 8.24 -12.41 -32.50
CA VAL A 481 9.45 -11.66 -32.82
C VAL A 481 9.40 -10.35 -32.05
N HIS A 482 10.42 -10.09 -31.23
CA HIS A 482 10.54 -8.85 -30.46
C HIS A 482 11.86 -8.17 -30.78
N GLU A 483 11.78 -6.94 -31.28
CA GLU A 483 12.95 -6.15 -31.71
C GLU A 483 13.82 -6.96 -32.70
N GLY A 484 13.17 -7.65 -33.63
CA GLY A 484 13.80 -8.52 -34.61
C GLY A 484 14.40 -9.81 -34.05
N VAL A 485 14.23 -10.14 -32.77
CA VAL A 485 14.74 -11.39 -32.19
C VAL A 485 13.59 -12.34 -31.89
N PHE A 486 13.77 -13.61 -32.27
CA PHE A 486 12.86 -14.69 -31.89
C PHE A 486 13.61 -15.83 -31.19
N ARG A 487 12.89 -16.54 -30.34
CA ARG A 487 13.40 -17.71 -29.59
C ARG A 487 12.39 -18.84 -29.70
N LEU A 488 12.90 -20.02 -30.02
CA LEU A 488 12.08 -21.20 -30.26
C LEU A 488 12.74 -22.43 -29.63
N TYR A 489 11.94 -23.28 -29.01
CA TYR A 489 12.31 -24.69 -28.84
C TYR A 489 11.81 -25.50 -30.03
N ALA A 490 12.72 -26.22 -30.68
CA ALA A 490 12.42 -27.12 -31.78
C ALA A 490 13.07 -28.49 -31.52
N PRO A 491 12.30 -29.59 -31.49
CA PRO A 491 12.82 -30.95 -31.52
C PRO A 491 13.68 -31.21 -32.77
N GLU A 492 14.49 -32.26 -32.75
CA GLU A 492 15.29 -32.68 -33.91
C GLU A 492 14.42 -32.83 -35.16
N GLY A 493 14.82 -32.18 -36.25
CA GLY A 493 14.07 -32.11 -37.50
C GLY A 493 14.39 -30.83 -38.27
N THR A 494 13.83 -30.74 -39.47
CA THR A 494 13.95 -29.58 -40.35
C THR A 494 12.63 -28.85 -40.44
N TYR A 495 12.69 -27.53 -40.29
CA TYR A 495 11.55 -26.63 -40.24
C TYR A 495 11.73 -25.51 -41.24
N SER A 496 10.64 -24.79 -41.51
CA SER A 496 10.70 -23.58 -42.33
C SER A 496 9.86 -22.45 -41.79
N PHE A 497 10.34 -21.23 -42.00
CA PHE A 497 9.52 -20.03 -41.99
C PHE A 497 8.99 -19.77 -43.39
N ARG A 498 7.77 -19.23 -43.48
CA ARG A 498 7.19 -18.77 -44.75
C ARG A 498 6.71 -17.33 -44.70
N GLU A 499 6.16 -16.95 -43.56
CA GLU A 499 5.44 -15.69 -43.40
C GLU A 499 5.87 -15.01 -42.11
N TYR A 500 5.98 -13.69 -42.18
CA TYR A 500 6.23 -12.79 -41.06
C TYR A 500 5.14 -11.72 -41.03
N TYR A 501 4.45 -11.58 -39.90
CA TYR A 501 3.37 -10.61 -39.72
C TYR A 501 3.83 -9.50 -38.81
N ALA A 502 3.82 -8.27 -39.30
CA ALA A 502 4.14 -7.09 -38.49
C ALA A 502 3.43 -5.85 -39.02
N ASP A 503 3.04 -4.95 -38.13
CA ASP A 503 2.40 -3.67 -38.46
C ASP A 503 1.17 -3.82 -39.39
N GLY A 504 0.39 -4.90 -39.20
CA GLY A 504 -0.79 -5.22 -40.01
C GLY A 504 -0.47 -5.66 -41.45
N ARG A 505 0.79 -6.04 -41.73
CA ARG A 505 1.26 -6.50 -43.04
C ARG A 505 1.83 -7.90 -42.95
N VAL A 506 1.72 -8.65 -44.05
CA VAL A 506 2.33 -9.97 -44.23
C VAL A 506 3.53 -9.86 -45.15
N TYR A 507 4.67 -10.31 -44.67
CA TYR A 507 5.93 -10.35 -45.38
C TYR A 507 6.30 -11.80 -45.70
N LYS A 508 6.90 -12.00 -46.87
CA LYS A 508 7.49 -13.30 -47.20
C LYS A 508 8.79 -13.47 -46.43
N ALA A 509 8.87 -14.51 -45.60
CA ALA A 509 10.03 -14.83 -44.78
C ALA A 509 10.41 -16.29 -45.01
N GLU A 510 11.18 -16.56 -46.06
CA GLU A 510 11.63 -17.92 -46.40
C GLU A 510 12.97 -18.22 -45.71
N GLY A 511 12.96 -19.21 -44.82
CA GLY A 511 14.17 -19.70 -44.17
C GLY A 511 13.96 -21.14 -43.74
N ARG A 512 15.00 -21.98 -43.88
CA ARG A 512 15.00 -23.34 -43.33
C ARG A 512 15.94 -23.40 -42.13
N PHE A 513 15.55 -24.17 -41.13
CA PHE A 513 16.36 -24.35 -39.94
C PHE A 513 16.21 -25.73 -39.34
N ASP A 514 17.26 -26.15 -38.66
CA ASP A 514 17.29 -27.37 -37.87
C ASP A 514 17.34 -27.03 -36.37
N ALA A 515 17.11 -28.02 -35.52
CA ALA A 515 17.30 -27.88 -34.08
C ALA A 515 18.73 -27.40 -33.73
N ASP A 516 18.87 -26.72 -32.59
CA ASP A 516 20.15 -26.21 -32.05
C ASP A 516 20.89 -25.20 -32.97
N SER A 517 20.16 -24.58 -33.91
CA SER A 517 20.72 -23.62 -34.86
C SER A 517 20.54 -22.15 -34.44
N SER A 518 21.48 -21.31 -34.87
CA SER A 518 21.31 -19.86 -34.92
C SER A 518 21.16 -19.41 -36.38
N MET A 519 20.22 -18.51 -36.66
CA MET A 519 19.98 -18.09 -38.05
C MET A 519 19.61 -16.61 -38.18
N THR A 520 19.80 -16.09 -39.38
CA THR A 520 19.18 -14.83 -39.81
C THR A 520 18.10 -15.16 -40.82
N VAL A 521 16.89 -14.66 -40.59
CA VAL A 521 15.77 -14.78 -41.53
C VAL A 521 15.69 -13.49 -42.34
N ASP A 522 15.94 -13.59 -43.66
CA ASP A 522 15.76 -12.47 -44.58
C ASP A 522 14.28 -12.33 -44.95
N ALA A 523 13.64 -11.28 -44.44
CA ALA A 523 12.28 -10.93 -44.83
C ALA A 523 12.31 -10.13 -46.13
N ALA A 524 11.69 -10.65 -47.20
CA ALA A 524 11.57 -9.96 -48.47
C ALA A 524 10.38 -8.98 -48.42
N ALA A 525 10.59 -7.73 -48.85
CA ALA A 525 9.62 -6.62 -48.80
C ALA A 525 8.34 -6.79 -49.67
N LYS A 526 8.09 -7.98 -50.22
CA LYS A 526 6.89 -8.25 -51.02
C LYS A 526 5.72 -8.45 -50.06
N VAL A 527 4.96 -7.38 -49.81
CA VAL A 527 3.70 -7.41 -49.07
C VAL A 527 2.75 -8.36 -49.79
N LEU A 528 2.35 -9.44 -49.13
CA LEU A 528 1.25 -10.27 -49.62
C LEU A 528 -0.05 -9.51 -49.31
N ASN A 529 -0.62 -8.85 -50.33
CA ASN A 529 -1.92 -8.19 -50.21
C ASN A 529 -3.01 -9.26 -50.15
N GLU A 530 -3.25 -9.83 -48.98
CA GLU A 530 -4.48 -10.53 -48.59
C GLU A 530 -4.34 -10.91 -47.12
N ASP A 531 -5.32 -10.52 -46.30
CA ASP A 531 -5.43 -10.95 -44.90
C ASP A 531 -5.97 -12.39 -44.88
N PRO A 532 -5.17 -13.42 -44.52
CA PRO A 532 -5.66 -14.80 -44.49
C PRO A 532 -6.63 -15.04 -43.32
N PHE A 533 -6.83 -14.08 -42.41
CA PHE A 533 -7.82 -14.13 -41.33
C PHE A 533 -9.16 -13.46 -41.70
N ALA A 534 -9.37 -13.11 -42.98
CA ALA A 534 -10.65 -12.62 -43.49
C ALA A 534 -11.74 -13.71 -43.67
N GLN A 535 -11.50 -14.95 -43.20
CA GLN A 535 -12.52 -16.02 -43.11
C GLN A 535 -12.65 -16.57 -41.70
#